data_AF-A0A959R3H0-F1
#
_entry.id   AF-A0A959R3H0-F1
#
_cell.length_a   1.000
_cell.length_b   1.000
_cell.length_c   1.000
_cell.angle_alpha   90.00
_cell.angle_beta   90.00
_cell.angle_gamma   90.00
#
_symmetry.space_group_name_H-M   'P 1'
#
loop_
_entity.id
_entity.type
_entity.pdbx_description
1 polymer ?
#
loop_
_entity_poly.entity_id
_entity_poly.type
_entity_poly.pdbx_seq_one_letter_code
_entity_poly.pdbx_strand_id
1 'polypeptide(L)'
;MIDLRERLGSGNPVVIDGSMEAALRAEGYNEHPIEIYNLKNPLLIERLHTLFIDAGAEIIQANTTGGNALTLAPYKLDDKVYEINRKGVWLARTAALGKAYVAGVVGPVGKFFAPVGTLKAEDARDAYAAQIHALLDGGCDLLILKSFINVDDLELALGAARHVSNDIPIIAQKTFPEDGSVLASEYPREIARRLEAHDVVAVGSNGTVGPQRMRSIVRALRSATDSILSAQPDIGTPTLVDGMPIYNATTEYVARSVAKLVESGVTIIGADGGADPEYIRAISKAVAGLQVGKPEIKPRSPKPALNELSVQPESGQFGRRLGKDFLITAEVGIPRGLDMRAVYQEAAYFKEIGVDAINIFDGARARLRISPITISHLVEQQVGIECITHLACRDRNMVGLQAELLGAHSLGLRTILAVTGDPTHIGDYPYATSVYDVDAVGLVRALKRMNQGLDLVGNPIGGPTRFTIACAVNPVAEDMEREIIRLERKVEEGAEVAFTQPVFDRDTLYEFLERINHIPVRIMLGLSLLSGARHAEFLHHEVPGMTIPQSIQERLREAVEPVAEGVNVTVEFIESIGEMPEKIAGLYIMPPNHKEFMVKELLQRTGLRKYSDVVVEGNSIAQ
;
A
#
# COMPACT_ATOMS: atom_id res chain seq x y z
N MET A 1 -27.70 -34.45 8.84
CA MET A 1 -26.26 -34.75 8.61
C MET A 1 -25.61 -34.96 9.97
N ILE A 2 -24.45 -35.62 10.02
CA ILE A 2 -23.63 -35.67 11.25
C ILE A 2 -23.11 -34.27 11.59
N ASP A 3 -22.50 -34.10 12.76
CA ASP A 3 -21.86 -32.84 13.11
C ASP A 3 -20.68 -32.53 12.17
N LEU A 4 -20.45 -31.26 11.85
CA LEU A 4 -19.39 -30.87 10.91
C LEU A 4 -17.99 -31.25 11.45
N ARG A 5 -17.72 -31.07 12.75
CA ARG A 5 -16.42 -31.42 13.34
C ARG A 5 -16.19 -32.93 13.28
N GLU A 6 -17.24 -33.71 13.50
CA GLU A 6 -17.20 -35.17 13.30
C GLU A 6 -16.92 -35.53 11.83
N ARG A 7 -17.59 -34.88 10.87
CA ARG A 7 -17.35 -35.12 9.44
C ARG A 7 -15.92 -34.79 9.03
N LEU A 8 -15.36 -33.69 9.52
CA LEU A 8 -13.98 -33.30 9.24
C LEU A 8 -12.95 -34.23 9.90
N GLY A 9 -13.29 -34.82 11.05
CA GLY A 9 -12.46 -35.78 11.76
C GLY A 9 -12.43 -37.19 11.15
N SER A 10 -13.22 -37.47 10.12
CA SER A 10 -13.39 -38.83 9.58
C SER A 10 -12.18 -39.37 8.81
N GLY A 11 -11.20 -38.52 8.49
CA GLY A 11 -10.04 -38.86 7.66
C GLY A 11 -10.29 -38.88 6.14
N ASN A 12 -11.53 -38.68 5.70
CA ASN A 12 -11.90 -38.58 4.30
C ASN A 12 -11.93 -37.10 3.85
N PRO A 13 -11.52 -36.79 2.61
CA PRO A 13 -11.68 -35.44 2.08
C PRO A 13 -13.16 -35.01 2.11
N VAL A 14 -13.39 -33.73 2.36
CA VAL A 14 -14.69 -33.06 2.28
C VAL A 14 -14.65 -32.12 1.08
N VAL A 15 -15.56 -32.31 0.13
CA VAL A 15 -15.61 -31.47 -1.06
C VAL A 15 -16.40 -30.20 -0.76
N ILE A 16 -15.75 -29.04 -0.92
CA ILE A 16 -16.41 -27.73 -0.95
C ILE A 16 -16.67 -27.33 -2.41
N ASP A 17 -17.70 -26.53 -2.64
CA ASP A 17 -18.12 -26.07 -3.96
C ASP A 17 -17.11 -25.13 -4.66
N GLY A 18 -17.52 -24.62 -5.82
CA GLY A 18 -16.73 -23.79 -6.71
C GLY A 18 -17.07 -22.31 -6.60
N SER A 19 -16.78 -21.56 -7.65
CA SER A 19 -17.11 -20.15 -7.76
C SER A 19 -18.54 -19.95 -8.27
N MET A 20 -19.39 -19.36 -7.42
CA MET A 20 -20.71 -18.88 -7.82
C MET A 20 -20.61 -17.87 -8.98
N GLU A 21 -19.57 -17.03 -8.97
CA GLU A 21 -19.30 -16.09 -10.06
C GLU A 21 -19.02 -16.83 -11.38
N ALA A 22 -18.18 -17.85 -11.37
CA ALA A 22 -17.89 -18.65 -12.57
C ALA A 22 -19.17 -19.32 -13.11
N ALA A 23 -20.01 -19.85 -12.22
CA ALA A 23 -21.29 -20.46 -12.59
C ALA A 23 -22.29 -19.45 -13.19
N LEU A 24 -22.40 -18.25 -12.61
CA LEU A 24 -23.22 -17.16 -13.15
C LEU A 24 -22.73 -16.74 -14.54
N ARG A 25 -21.42 -16.55 -14.69
CA ARG A 25 -20.80 -16.13 -15.96
C ARG A 25 -20.97 -17.16 -17.07
N ALA A 26 -20.87 -18.45 -16.75
CA ALA A 26 -21.10 -19.54 -17.69
C ALA A 26 -22.51 -19.48 -18.32
N GLU A 27 -23.47 -18.88 -17.61
CA GLU A 27 -24.83 -18.66 -18.10
C GLU A 27 -25.10 -17.22 -18.58
N GLY A 28 -24.07 -16.39 -18.72
CA GLY A 28 -24.17 -15.03 -19.25
C GLY A 28 -24.51 -13.93 -18.24
N TYR A 29 -24.46 -14.21 -16.94
CA TYR A 29 -24.70 -13.24 -15.88
C TYR A 29 -23.38 -12.61 -15.41
N ASN A 30 -23.23 -11.29 -15.62
CA ASN A 30 -21.99 -10.54 -15.36
C ASN A 30 -22.21 -9.30 -14.48
N GLU A 31 -23.36 -9.15 -13.83
CA GLU A 31 -23.63 -7.99 -12.97
C GLU A 31 -22.81 -8.07 -11.67
N HIS A 32 -22.21 -6.94 -11.27
CA HIS A 32 -21.50 -6.80 -10.00
C HIS A 32 -22.23 -5.79 -9.09
N PRO A 33 -22.25 -6.01 -7.77
CA PRO A 33 -21.67 -7.16 -7.06
C PRO A 33 -22.57 -8.39 -7.23
N ILE A 34 -22.00 -9.60 -7.32
CA ILE A 34 -22.79 -10.81 -7.64
C ILE A 34 -23.83 -11.15 -6.56
N GLU A 35 -23.64 -10.65 -5.35
CA GLU A 35 -24.54 -10.79 -4.21
C GLU A 35 -25.92 -10.18 -4.50
N ILE A 36 -26.03 -9.22 -5.43
CA ILE A 36 -27.31 -8.63 -5.84
C ILE A 36 -28.28 -9.66 -6.44
N TYR A 37 -27.76 -10.74 -7.02
CA TYR A 37 -28.57 -11.81 -7.58
C TYR A 37 -29.38 -12.56 -6.50
N ASN A 38 -28.99 -12.50 -5.22
CA ASN A 38 -29.80 -13.05 -4.12
C ASN A 38 -31.18 -12.39 -4.06
N LEU A 39 -31.27 -11.11 -4.42
CA LEU A 39 -32.51 -10.33 -4.43
C LEU A 39 -33.15 -10.29 -5.82
N LYS A 40 -32.35 -10.07 -6.87
CA LYS A 40 -32.86 -9.92 -8.24
C LYS A 40 -33.28 -11.23 -8.89
N ASN A 41 -32.55 -12.33 -8.63
CA ASN A 41 -32.80 -13.61 -9.27
C ASN A 41 -32.60 -14.79 -8.29
N PRO A 42 -33.41 -14.89 -7.23
CA PRO A 42 -33.24 -15.89 -6.18
C PRO A 42 -33.31 -17.34 -6.70
N LEU A 43 -34.21 -17.61 -7.66
CA LEU A 43 -34.37 -18.96 -8.23
C LEU A 43 -33.13 -19.41 -9.00
N LEU A 44 -32.43 -18.48 -9.65
CA LEU A 44 -31.15 -18.77 -10.31
C LEU A 44 -30.11 -19.21 -9.28
N ILE A 45 -29.93 -18.45 -8.21
CA ILE A 45 -28.94 -18.76 -7.15
C ILE A 45 -29.25 -20.10 -6.47
N GLU A 46 -30.52 -20.36 -6.14
CA GLU A 46 -30.94 -21.65 -5.58
C GLU A 46 -30.63 -22.83 -6.52
N ARG A 47 -30.91 -22.68 -7.82
CA ARG A 47 -30.59 -23.70 -8.83
C ARG A 47 -29.08 -23.91 -8.95
N LEU A 48 -28.27 -22.85 -8.96
CA LEU A 48 -26.81 -22.97 -9.05
C LEU A 48 -26.23 -23.70 -7.83
N HIS A 49 -26.72 -23.42 -6.61
CA HIS A 49 -26.36 -24.23 -5.44
C HIS A 49 -26.74 -25.70 -5.60
N THR A 50 -27.93 -25.98 -6.13
CA THR A 50 -28.36 -27.36 -6.42
C THR A 50 -27.38 -28.05 -7.38
N LEU A 51 -26.90 -27.36 -8.41
CA LEU A 51 -25.91 -27.92 -9.35
C LEU A 51 -24.58 -28.28 -8.67
N PHE A 52 -24.11 -27.47 -7.72
CA PHE A 52 -22.90 -27.78 -6.95
C PHE A 52 -23.10 -28.99 -6.03
N ILE A 53 -24.26 -29.10 -5.38
CA ILE A 53 -24.61 -30.28 -4.56
C ILE A 53 -24.66 -31.54 -5.44
N ASP A 54 -25.32 -31.47 -6.60
CA ASP A 54 -25.41 -32.57 -7.56
C ASP A 54 -24.06 -32.91 -8.21
N ALA A 55 -23.10 -31.98 -8.19
CA ALA A 55 -21.71 -32.20 -8.55
C ALA A 55 -20.92 -32.92 -7.45
N GLY A 56 -21.47 -33.04 -6.24
CA GLY A 56 -20.88 -33.76 -5.12
C GLY A 56 -20.19 -32.86 -4.10
N ALA A 57 -20.56 -31.57 -4.03
CA ALA A 57 -20.16 -30.71 -2.92
C ALA A 57 -20.90 -31.10 -1.64
N GLU A 58 -20.15 -31.27 -0.56
CA GLU A 58 -20.65 -31.50 0.80
C GLU A 58 -20.78 -30.18 1.59
N ILE A 59 -19.99 -29.17 1.24
CA ILE A 59 -20.11 -27.80 1.75
C ILE A 59 -20.41 -26.88 0.56
N ILE A 60 -21.46 -26.06 0.67
CA ILE A 60 -21.75 -25.00 -0.30
C ILE A 60 -21.57 -23.61 0.31
N GLN A 61 -21.03 -22.69 -0.49
CA GLN A 61 -20.70 -21.32 -0.12
C GLN A 61 -21.84 -20.37 -0.51
N ALA A 62 -22.56 -19.82 0.46
CA ALA A 62 -23.61 -18.83 0.19
C ALA A 62 -23.03 -17.63 -0.59
N ASN A 63 -23.76 -17.13 -1.57
CA ASN A 63 -23.38 -15.99 -2.42
C ASN A 63 -23.31 -14.68 -1.63
N THR A 64 -22.27 -14.50 -0.81
CA THR A 64 -22.21 -13.50 0.26
C THR A 64 -20.82 -12.92 0.51
N THR A 65 -19.79 -13.33 -0.24
CA THR A 65 -18.38 -12.95 0.01
C THR A 65 -18.19 -11.43 0.21
N GLY A 66 -18.71 -10.61 -0.69
CA GLY A 66 -18.64 -9.14 -0.64
C GLY A 66 -19.81 -8.48 0.08
N GLY A 67 -20.57 -9.20 0.90
CA GLY A 67 -21.84 -8.74 1.47
C GLY A 67 -21.77 -7.69 2.59
N ASN A 68 -20.62 -7.07 2.88
CA ASN A 68 -20.52 -6.05 3.93
C ASN A 68 -20.78 -4.63 3.39
N ALA A 69 -21.10 -3.69 4.29
CA ALA A 69 -21.46 -2.32 3.93
C ALA A 69 -20.36 -1.60 3.12
N LEU A 70 -19.09 -1.86 3.42
CA LEU A 70 -17.96 -1.15 2.80
C LEU A 70 -17.71 -1.61 1.37
N THR A 71 -17.90 -2.90 1.10
CA THR A 71 -17.81 -3.51 -0.24
C THR A 71 -19.05 -3.21 -1.09
N LEU A 72 -20.23 -3.07 -0.48
CA LEU A 72 -21.49 -2.77 -1.17
C LEU A 72 -21.70 -1.26 -1.45
N ALA A 73 -21.07 -0.37 -0.68
CA ALA A 73 -21.22 1.08 -0.82
C ALA A 73 -20.96 1.66 -2.23
N PRO A 74 -19.91 1.23 -2.99
CA PRO A 74 -19.69 1.71 -4.36
C PRO A 74 -20.86 1.44 -5.30
N TYR A 75 -21.69 0.44 -4.98
CA TYR A 75 -22.86 0.03 -5.73
C TYR A 75 -24.18 0.59 -5.16
N LYS A 76 -24.12 1.42 -4.11
CA LYS A 76 -25.29 1.96 -3.38
C LYS A 76 -26.20 0.87 -2.81
N LEU A 77 -25.58 -0.15 -2.22
CA LEU A 77 -26.25 -1.30 -1.60
C LEU A 77 -25.84 -1.47 -0.11
N ASP A 78 -25.20 -0.47 0.47
CA ASP A 78 -24.73 -0.48 1.87
C ASP A 78 -25.89 -0.55 2.89
N ASP A 79 -27.09 -0.09 2.53
CA ASP A 79 -28.32 -0.24 3.31
C ASP A 79 -28.95 -1.65 3.19
N LYS A 80 -28.44 -2.49 2.28
CA LYS A 80 -28.98 -3.82 1.96
C LYS A 80 -28.20 -4.99 2.50
N VAL A 81 -27.20 -4.74 3.35
CA VAL A 81 -26.34 -5.76 3.98
C VAL A 81 -27.17 -6.90 4.58
N TYR A 82 -28.14 -6.60 5.44
CA TYR A 82 -28.93 -7.64 6.11
C TYR A 82 -29.74 -8.48 5.11
N GLU A 83 -30.47 -7.83 4.21
CA GLU A 83 -31.34 -8.47 3.22
C GLU A 83 -30.55 -9.40 2.29
N ILE A 84 -29.43 -8.91 1.75
CA ILE A 84 -28.58 -9.64 0.80
C ILE A 84 -27.99 -10.91 1.45
N ASN A 85 -27.39 -10.78 2.63
CA ASN A 85 -26.69 -11.89 3.29
C ASN A 85 -27.66 -12.94 3.81
N ARG A 86 -28.71 -12.52 4.52
CA ARG A 86 -29.72 -13.44 5.05
C ARG A 86 -30.40 -14.20 3.92
N LYS A 87 -30.74 -13.52 2.81
CA LYS A 87 -31.34 -14.17 1.64
C LYS A 87 -30.37 -15.13 0.96
N GLY A 88 -29.09 -14.78 0.82
CA GLY A 88 -28.06 -15.65 0.25
C GLY A 88 -27.94 -16.98 1.00
N VAL A 89 -27.84 -16.93 2.33
CA VAL A 89 -27.80 -18.14 3.17
C VAL A 89 -29.11 -18.93 3.10
N TRP A 90 -30.25 -18.24 3.12
CA TRP A 90 -31.56 -18.90 3.00
C TRP A 90 -31.73 -19.65 1.68
N LEU A 91 -31.24 -19.09 0.55
CA LEU A 91 -31.26 -19.76 -0.75
C LEU A 91 -30.36 -20.99 -0.77
N ALA A 92 -29.13 -20.89 -0.25
CA ALA A 92 -28.23 -22.03 -0.11
C ALA A 92 -28.84 -23.14 0.76
N ARG A 93 -29.46 -22.78 1.90
CA ARG A 93 -30.16 -23.74 2.78
C ARG A 93 -31.37 -24.39 2.11
N THR A 94 -32.12 -23.64 1.32
CA THR A 94 -33.25 -24.14 0.56
C THR A 94 -32.79 -25.15 -0.50
N ALA A 95 -31.69 -24.87 -1.21
CA ALA A 95 -31.09 -25.81 -2.15
C ALA A 95 -30.50 -27.06 -1.45
N ALA A 96 -29.88 -26.89 -0.29
CA ALA A 96 -29.24 -27.98 0.45
C ALA A 96 -30.21 -29.09 0.86
N LEU A 97 -31.41 -28.74 1.36
CA LEU A 97 -32.40 -29.70 1.90
C LEU A 97 -31.76 -30.77 2.82
N GLY A 98 -30.76 -30.38 3.61
CA GLY A 98 -30.03 -31.28 4.51
C GLY A 98 -29.07 -32.28 3.85
N LYS A 99 -28.70 -32.06 2.58
CA LYS A 99 -27.73 -32.86 1.81
C LYS A 99 -26.30 -32.28 1.83
N ALA A 100 -26.15 -31.00 2.16
CA ALA A 100 -24.87 -30.30 2.24
C ALA A 100 -24.89 -29.28 3.39
N TYR A 101 -23.72 -29.00 3.98
CA TYR A 101 -23.53 -27.92 4.95
C TYR A 101 -23.50 -26.57 4.24
N VAL A 102 -24.11 -25.56 4.85
CA VAL A 102 -24.21 -24.21 4.27
C VAL A 102 -23.26 -23.26 4.97
N ALA A 103 -22.24 -22.79 4.24
CA ALA A 103 -21.31 -21.78 4.73
C ALA A 103 -21.82 -20.36 4.46
N GLY A 104 -21.85 -19.53 5.49
CA GLY A 104 -21.86 -18.07 5.33
C GLY A 104 -20.45 -17.61 4.99
N VAL A 105 -20.28 -16.81 3.94
CA VAL A 105 -18.95 -16.45 3.43
C VAL A 105 -18.69 -14.97 3.65
N VAL A 106 -17.51 -14.65 4.19
CA VAL A 106 -17.07 -13.29 4.45
C VAL A 106 -15.72 -13.09 3.76
N GLY A 107 -15.65 -12.10 2.88
CA GLY A 107 -14.43 -11.64 2.23
C GLY A 107 -13.84 -10.38 2.88
N PRO A 108 -12.69 -9.90 2.41
CA PRO A 108 -12.11 -8.65 2.90
C PRO A 108 -12.98 -7.44 2.55
N VAL A 109 -12.89 -6.38 3.35
CA VAL A 109 -13.58 -5.09 3.12
C VAL A 109 -13.09 -4.34 1.88
N GLY A 110 -11.99 -4.81 1.27
CA GLY A 110 -11.48 -4.30 -0.02
C GLY A 110 -10.91 -2.89 0.05
N LYS A 111 -10.71 -2.33 1.24
CA LYS A 111 -10.12 -1.01 1.47
C LYS A 111 -8.91 -1.15 2.37
N PHE A 112 -7.89 -0.34 2.11
CA PHE A 112 -6.75 -0.29 3.00
C PHE A 112 -7.14 0.32 4.35
N PHE A 113 -6.74 -0.35 5.43
CA PHE A 113 -6.88 0.19 6.77
C PHE A 113 -6.12 1.48 6.92
N ALA A 114 -6.67 2.35 7.74
CA ALA A 114 -5.97 3.51 8.22
C ALA A 114 -4.65 3.07 8.87
N PRO A 115 -3.60 3.87 8.69
CA PRO A 115 -3.56 5.07 7.85
C PRO A 115 -3.09 4.86 6.40
N VAL A 116 -2.91 3.63 5.90
CA VAL A 116 -2.66 3.39 4.45
C VAL A 116 -3.80 3.93 3.61
N GLY A 117 -5.03 3.54 3.98
CA GLY A 117 -6.24 4.12 3.46
C GLY A 117 -6.93 4.96 4.52
N THR A 118 -8.25 5.02 4.43
CA THR A 118 -9.09 5.82 5.33
C THR A 118 -9.92 4.97 6.30
N LEU A 119 -9.90 3.64 6.16
CA LEU A 119 -10.79 2.76 6.91
C LEU A 119 -10.28 2.46 8.32
N LYS A 120 -11.01 2.82 9.38
CA LYS A 120 -10.61 2.46 10.74
C LYS A 120 -10.84 0.97 10.99
N ALA A 121 -10.05 0.39 11.89
CA ALA A 121 -10.19 -1.01 12.27
C ALA A 121 -11.57 -1.28 12.90
N GLU A 122 -12.08 -0.33 13.68
CA GLU A 122 -13.40 -0.38 14.29
C GLU A 122 -14.51 -0.44 13.24
N ASP A 123 -14.46 0.45 12.24
CA ASP A 123 -15.44 0.48 11.15
C ASP A 123 -15.49 -0.84 10.37
N ALA A 124 -14.32 -1.48 10.18
CA ALA A 124 -14.25 -2.80 9.55
C ALA A 124 -14.84 -3.90 10.43
N ARG A 125 -14.53 -3.90 11.75
CA ARG A 125 -15.13 -4.84 12.71
C ARG A 125 -16.65 -4.73 12.72
N ASP A 126 -17.19 -3.52 12.72
CA ASP A 126 -18.63 -3.27 12.70
C ASP A 126 -19.26 -3.78 11.40
N ALA A 127 -18.61 -3.53 10.26
CA ALA A 127 -19.06 -4.05 8.96
C ALA A 127 -19.07 -5.59 8.92
N TYR A 128 -18.04 -6.23 9.47
CA TYR A 128 -17.98 -7.69 9.59
C TYR A 128 -19.05 -8.23 10.53
N ALA A 129 -19.22 -7.63 11.71
CA ALA A 129 -20.22 -8.06 12.68
C ALA A 129 -21.64 -7.98 12.10
N ALA A 130 -21.98 -6.87 11.42
CA ALA A 130 -23.28 -6.70 10.77
C ALA A 130 -23.54 -7.75 9.69
N GLN A 131 -22.55 -8.05 8.86
CA GLN A 131 -22.65 -9.11 7.86
C GLN A 131 -22.86 -10.48 8.53
N ILE A 132 -22.02 -10.82 9.51
CA ILE A 132 -22.04 -12.12 10.20
C ILE A 132 -23.36 -12.34 10.94
N HIS A 133 -23.91 -11.31 11.60
CA HIS A 133 -25.25 -11.37 12.19
C HIS A 133 -26.31 -11.79 11.16
N ALA A 134 -26.31 -11.18 9.97
CA ALA A 134 -27.27 -11.52 8.91
C ALA A 134 -27.06 -12.95 8.36
N LEU A 135 -25.81 -13.42 8.29
CA LEU A 135 -25.48 -14.79 7.89
C LEU A 135 -26.01 -15.82 8.90
N LEU A 136 -25.87 -15.54 10.20
CA LEU A 136 -26.39 -16.41 11.27
C LEU A 136 -27.92 -16.44 11.30
N ASP A 137 -28.58 -15.29 11.10
CA ASP A 137 -30.04 -15.20 10.98
C ASP A 137 -30.60 -15.92 9.74
N GLY A 138 -29.77 -16.08 8.70
CA GLY A 138 -30.07 -16.93 7.55
C GLY A 138 -29.94 -18.43 7.86
N GLY A 139 -29.29 -18.77 8.97
CA GLY A 139 -28.98 -20.12 9.40
C GLY A 139 -27.84 -20.72 8.59
N CYS A 140 -26.62 -20.21 8.68
CA CYS A 140 -25.45 -20.96 8.18
C CYS A 140 -25.01 -22.02 9.21
N ASP A 141 -24.42 -23.12 8.75
CA ASP A 141 -23.86 -24.18 9.60
C ASP A 141 -22.42 -23.86 10.03
N LEU A 142 -21.74 -23.00 9.27
CA LEU A 142 -20.36 -22.56 9.49
C LEU A 142 -20.12 -21.20 8.82
N LEU A 143 -19.02 -20.55 9.20
CA LEU A 143 -18.48 -19.39 8.52
C LEU A 143 -17.19 -19.74 7.78
N ILE A 144 -17.02 -19.15 6.60
CA ILE A 144 -15.76 -19.19 5.85
C ILE A 144 -15.28 -17.75 5.65
N LEU A 145 -14.14 -17.43 6.25
CA LEU A 145 -13.43 -16.18 6.04
C LEU A 145 -12.39 -16.43 4.95
N LYS A 146 -12.62 -15.92 3.73
CA LYS A 146 -11.77 -16.24 2.55
C LYS A 146 -11.33 -15.00 1.79
N SER A 147 -10.33 -15.18 0.92
CA SER A 147 -9.77 -14.15 0.03
C SER A 147 -9.07 -13.00 0.75
N PHE A 148 -8.70 -13.16 2.02
CA PHE A 148 -7.95 -12.17 2.77
C PHE A 148 -6.48 -12.18 2.35
N ILE A 149 -5.98 -11.04 1.86
CA ILE A 149 -4.58 -10.86 1.49
C ILE A 149 -3.75 -10.50 2.73
N ASN A 150 -4.26 -9.56 3.54
CA ASN A 150 -3.65 -9.14 4.80
C ASN A 150 -4.18 -10.01 5.94
N VAL A 151 -3.28 -10.60 6.73
CA VAL A 151 -3.64 -11.41 7.90
C VAL A 151 -4.22 -10.57 9.04
N ASP A 152 -3.81 -9.31 9.19
CA ASP A 152 -4.35 -8.44 10.25
C ASP A 152 -5.85 -8.17 9.99
N ASP A 153 -6.26 -8.04 8.72
CA ASP A 153 -7.66 -7.91 8.30
C ASP A 153 -8.46 -9.19 8.62
N LEU A 154 -7.88 -10.34 8.31
CA LEU A 154 -8.48 -11.65 8.62
C LEU A 154 -8.69 -11.82 10.13
N GLU A 155 -7.74 -11.40 10.95
CA GLU A 155 -7.85 -11.45 12.42
C GLU A 155 -8.93 -10.49 12.96
N LEU A 156 -9.16 -9.34 12.31
CA LEU A 156 -10.30 -8.47 12.63
C LEU A 156 -11.63 -9.15 12.33
N ALA A 157 -11.75 -9.81 11.17
CA ALA A 157 -12.94 -10.58 10.80
C ALA A 157 -13.17 -11.78 11.74
N LEU A 158 -12.11 -12.48 12.16
CA LEU A 158 -12.17 -13.55 13.17
C LEU A 158 -12.66 -13.02 14.52
N GLY A 159 -12.13 -11.87 14.96
CA GLY A 159 -12.58 -11.20 16.17
C GLY A 159 -14.06 -10.81 16.12
N ALA A 160 -14.52 -10.25 15.00
CA ALA A 160 -15.92 -9.93 14.78
C ALA A 160 -16.81 -11.19 14.80
N ALA A 161 -16.38 -12.27 14.14
CA ALA A 161 -17.11 -13.54 14.14
C ALA A 161 -17.31 -14.10 15.56
N ARG A 162 -16.25 -14.07 16.38
CA ARG A 162 -16.30 -14.54 17.77
C ARG A 162 -17.05 -13.61 18.70
N HIS A 163 -17.05 -12.30 18.43
CA HIS A 163 -17.90 -11.35 19.14
C HIS A 163 -19.39 -11.65 18.92
N VAL A 164 -19.76 -12.04 17.69
CA VAL A 164 -21.14 -12.33 17.30
C VAL A 164 -21.59 -13.74 17.72
N SER A 165 -20.70 -14.73 17.64
CA SER A 165 -21.03 -16.13 17.99
C SER A 165 -19.84 -16.89 18.58
N ASN A 166 -20.06 -17.50 19.74
CA ASN A 166 -19.07 -18.33 20.43
C ASN A 166 -18.91 -19.72 19.83
N ASP A 167 -19.95 -20.25 19.18
CA ASP A 167 -20.03 -21.69 18.87
C ASP A 167 -19.92 -22.01 17.38
N ILE A 168 -20.19 -21.05 16.49
CA ILE A 168 -20.21 -21.31 15.04
C ILE A 168 -18.82 -21.78 14.56
N PRO A 169 -18.70 -22.92 13.85
CA PRO A 169 -17.45 -23.35 13.24
C PRO A 169 -16.94 -22.32 12.24
N ILE A 170 -15.63 -22.01 12.27
CA ILE A 170 -14.99 -21.06 11.36
C ILE A 170 -13.86 -21.73 10.58
N ILE A 171 -13.86 -21.56 9.26
CA ILE A 171 -12.72 -21.86 8.39
C ILE A 171 -12.04 -20.53 8.03
N ALA A 172 -10.75 -20.38 8.33
CA ALA A 172 -9.99 -19.18 8.03
C ALA A 172 -9.01 -19.43 6.88
N GLN A 173 -9.13 -18.64 5.79
CA GLN A 173 -8.29 -18.76 4.62
C GLN A 173 -7.59 -17.43 4.30
N LYS A 174 -6.25 -17.50 4.24
CA LYS A 174 -5.42 -16.40 3.73
C LYS A 174 -4.96 -16.72 2.32
N THR A 175 -5.03 -15.75 1.43
CA THR A 175 -4.47 -15.83 0.09
C THR A 175 -2.97 -15.47 0.10
N PHE A 176 -2.17 -16.21 -0.67
CA PHE A 176 -0.72 -16.02 -0.79
C PHE A 176 -0.32 -15.63 -2.22
N PRO A 177 0.75 -14.82 -2.40
CA PRO A 177 1.28 -14.52 -3.71
C PRO A 177 1.91 -15.76 -4.37
N GLU A 178 2.11 -15.71 -5.68
CA GLU A 178 2.78 -16.80 -6.42
C GLU A 178 4.30 -16.89 -6.13
N ASP A 179 4.89 -15.84 -5.52
CA ASP A 179 6.33 -15.73 -5.30
C ASP A 179 6.89 -16.93 -4.49
N GLY A 180 7.69 -17.75 -5.17
CA GLY A 180 8.30 -18.94 -4.57
C GLY A 180 9.27 -18.65 -3.43
N SER A 181 9.84 -17.44 -3.34
CA SER A 181 10.72 -17.03 -2.24
C SER A 181 9.92 -16.79 -0.96
N VAL A 182 8.80 -16.08 -1.05
CA VAL A 182 7.84 -15.90 0.05
C VAL A 182 7.34 -17.25 0.53
N LEU A 183 6.96 -18.14 -0.39
CA LEU A 183 6.48 -19.48 -0.05
C LEU A 183 7.55 -20.40 0.54
N ALA A 184 8.83 -20.17 0.25
CA ALA A 184 9.94 -20.92 0.82
C ALA A 184 10.43 -20.38 2.18
N SER A 185 10.02 -19.16 2.54
CA SER A 185 10.37 -18.50 3.80
C SER A 185 9.60 -19.08 5.01
N GLU A 186 9.77 -18.47 6.18
CA GLU A 186 9.00 -18.80 7.39
C GLU A 186 7.58 -18.23 7.36
N TYR A 187 7.29 -17.30 6.46
CA TYR A 187 6.04 -16.55 6.46
C TYR A 187 4.76 -17.43 6.42
N PRO A 188 4.61 -18.43 5.52
CA PRO A 188 3.43 -19.30 5.57
C PRO A 188 3.28 -20.06 6.89
N ARG A 189 4.40 -20.46 7.52
CA ARG A 189 4.38 -21.15 8.82
C ARG A 189 3.98 -20.23 9.96
N GLU A 190 4.41 -18.97 9.91
CA GLU A 190 3.99 -17.93 10.84
C GLU A 190 2.48 -17.68 10.72
N ILE A 191 1.95 -17.54 9.48
CA ILE A 191 0.52 -17.39 9.25
C ILE A 191 -0.26 -18.58 9.82
N ALA A 192 0.18 -19.81 9.60
CA ALA A 192 -0.46 -21.00 10.17
C ALA A 192 -0.57 -20.91 11.70
N ARG A 193 0.53 -20.56 12.37
CA ARG A 193 0.57 -20.40 13.84
C ARG A 193 -0.31 -19.27 14.34
N ARG A 194 -0.35 -18.13 13.63
CA ARG A 194 -1.25 -17.01 13.95
C ARG A 194 -2.71 -17.41 13.86
N LEU A 195 -3.11 -18.08 12.78
CA LEU A 195 -4.49 -18.52 12.60
C LEU A 195 -4.89 -19.62 13.58
N GLU A 196 -3.99 -20.54 13.91
CA GLU A 196 -4.22 -21.60 14.91
C GLU A 196 -4.38 -21.06 16.35
N ALA A 197 -3.90 -19.84 16.62
CA ALA A 197 -4.13 -19.18 17.91
C ALA A 197 -5.60 -18.73 18.11
N HIS A 198 -6.41 -18.75 17.04
CA HIS A 198 -7.85 -18.49 17.10
C HIS A 198 -8.63 -19.80 17.19
N ASP A 199 -9.82 -19.77 17.79
CA ASP A 199 -10.74 -20.91 17.78
C ASP A 199 -11.32 -21.08 16.37
N VAL A 200 -10.64 -21.82 15.50
CA VAL A 200 -11.06 -22.14 14.13
C VAL A 200 -11.06 -23.65 13.93
N VAL A 201 -11.95 -24.16 13.08
CA VAL A 201 -11.99 -25.61 12.77
C VAL A 201 -11.04 -26.01 11.67
N ALA A 202 -10.64 -25.07 10.81
CA ALA A 202 -9.67 -25.30 9.75
C ALA A 202 -8.97 -24.00 9.35
N VAL A 203 -7.72 -24.13 8.92
CA VAL A 203 -6.93 -23.04 8.33
C VAL A 203 -6.56 -23.38 6.89
N GLY A 204 -6.35 -22.38 6.04
CA GLY A 204 -6.13 -22.67 4.63
C GLY A 204 -5.76 -21.49 3.74
N SER A 205 -5.86 -21.74 2.44
CA SER A 205 -5.65 -20.75 1.39
C SER A 205 -6.64 -20.98 0.26
N ASN A 206 -7.11 -19.89 -0.34
CA ASN A 206 -7.93 -19.89 -1.54
C ASN A 206 -7.43 -18.86 -2.56
N GLY A 207 -7.85 -19.06 -3.81
CA GLY A 207 -7.64 -18.13 -4.91
C GLY A 207 -6.18 -17.87 -5.28
N THR A 208 -5.98 -16.89 -6.18
CA THR A 208 -4.70 -16.31 -6.67
C THR A 208 -3.78 -17.26 -7.42
N VAL A 209 -3.61 -18.49 -6.95
CA VAL A 209 -2.70 -19.45 -7.53
C VAL A 209 -3.41 -20.73 -7.95
N GLY A 210 -2.92 -21.32 -9.04
CA GLY A 210 -3.39 -22.61 -9.51
C GLY A 210 -3.01 -23.79 -8.59
N PRO A 211 -3.53 -25.01 -8.86
CA PRO A 211 -3.41 -26.15 -7.94
C PRO A 211 -1.96 -26.60 -7.67
N GLN A 212 -1.05 -26.43 -8.64
CA GLN A 212 0.37 -26.80 -8.46
C GLN A 212 1.07 -25.91 -7.41
N ARG A 213 0.83 -24.60 -7.48
CA ARG A 213 1.41 -23.63 -6.55
C ARG A 213 0.77 -23.76 -5.17
N MET A 214 -0.55 -23.97 -5.12
CA MET A 214 -1.29 -24.25 -3.89
C MET A 214 -0.68 -25.42 -3.09
N ARG A 215 -0.16 -26.45 -3.77
CA ARG A 215 0.53 -27.56 -3.08
C ARG A 215 1.74 -27.12 -2.27
N SER A 216 2.45 -26.09 -2.71
CA SER A 216 3.61 -25.57 -1.98
C SER A 216 3.18 -24.79 -0.75
N ILE A 217 2.11 -24.00 -0.86
CA ILE A 217 1.49 -23.29 0.27
C ILE A 217 1.00 -24.30 1.32
N VAL A 218 0.21 -25.29 0.91
CA VAL A 218 -0.33 -26.33 1.80
C VAL A 218 0.79 -27.05 2.54
N ARG A 219 1.87 -27.45 1.86
CA ARG A 219 3.01 -28.12 2.51
C ARG A 219 3.71 -27.22 3.52
N ALA A 220 3.82 -25.92 3.23
CA ALA A 220 4.39 -24.96 4.17
C ALA A 220 3.49 -24.80 5.40
N LEU A 221 2.18 -24.61 5.21
CA LEU A 221 1.20 -24.54 6.30
C LEU A 221 1.25 -25.82 7.16
N ARG A 222 1.13 -26.99 6.53
CA ARG A 222 1.11 -28.30 7.20
C ARG A 222 2.35 -28.57 8.05
N SER A 223 3.47 -27.92 7.74
CA SER A 223 4.73 -28.07 8.50
C SER A 223 4.73 -27.33 9.84
N ALA A 224 3.73 -26.48 10.10
CA ALA A 224 3.70 -25.58 11.25
C ALA A 224 2.44 -25.71 12.12
N THR A 225 1.42 -26.42 11.68
CA THR A 225 0.15 -26.61 12.40
C THR A 225 -0.35 -28.04 12.23
N ASP A 226 -1.02 -28.58 13.24
CA ASP A 226 -1.76 -29.86 13.19
C ASP A 226 -3.23 -29.72 12.79
N SER A 227 -3.70 -28.48 12.66
CA SER A 227 -5.06 -28.14 12.29
C SER A 227 -5.49 -28.76 10.95
N ILE A 228 -6.81 -28.93 10.81
CA ILE A 228 -7.45 -29.33 9.56
C ILE A 228 -7.11 -28.28 8.50
N LEU A 229 -6.66 -28.75 7.33
CA LEU A 229 -6.32 -27.86 6.22
C LEU A 229 -7.44 -27.77 5.19
N SER A 230 -7.67 -26.54 4.72
CA SER A 230 -8.56 -26.22 3.61
C SER A 230 -7.78 -25.63 2.42
N ALA A 231 -8.10 -26.05 1.20
CA ALA A 231 -7.51 -25.47 -0.01
C ALA A 231 -8.51 -25.35 -1.16
N GLN A 232 -8.60 -24.16 -1.74
CA GLN A 232 -9.46 -23.84 -2.88
C GLN A 232 -8.65 -23.05 -3.93
N PRO A 233 -7.76 -23.68 -4.72
CA PRO A 233 -6.99 -22.97 -5.74
C PRO A 233 -7.88 -22.45 -6.86
N ASP A 234 -7.44 -21.39 -7.54
CA ASP A 234 -8.00 -21.07 -8.87
C ASP A 234 -7.72 -22.23 -9.83
N ILE A 235 -8.52 -22.41 -10.89
CA ILE A 235 -8.29 -23.50 -11.83
C ILE A 235 -6.98 -23.32 -12.63
N GLY A 236 -6.48 -22.09 -12.71
CA GLY A 236 -5.20 -21.72 -13.29
C GLY A 236 -4.97 -20.22 -13.19
N THR A 237 -3.92 -19.72 -13.84
CA THR A 237 -3.70 -18.28 -13.98
C THR A 237 -4.64 -17.72 -15.06
N PRO A 238 -5.45 -16.69 -14.77
CA PRO A 238 -6.34 -16.12 -15.76
C PRO A 238 -5.59 -15.24 -16.77
N THR A 239 -6.11 -15.18 -17.99
CA THR A 239 -5.78 -14.13 -18.95
C THR A 239 -6.92 -13.12 -18.98
N LEU A 240 -6.63 -11.83 -19.00
CA LEU A 240 -7.66 -10.80 -19.20
C LEU A 240 -7.96 -10.62 -20.68
N VAL A 241 -9.21 -10.82 -21.08
CA VAL A 241 -9.73 -10.52 -22.41
C VAL A 241 -10.88 -9.54 -22.24
N ASP A 242 -10.76 -8.33 -22.80
CA ASP A 242 -11.72 -7.23 -22.61
C ASP A 242 -12.03 -6.92 -21.13
N GLY A 243 -11.02 -7.01 -20.28
CA GLY A 243 -11.14 -6.80 -18.83
C GLY A 243 -11.72 -7.99 -18.05
N MET A 244 -12.11 -9.07 -18.72
CA MET A 244 -12.69 -10.26 -18.10
C MET A 244 -11.63 -11.37 -17.92
N PRO A 245 -11.50 -11.97 -16.72
CA PRO A 245 -10.61 -13.11 -16.52
C PRO A 245 -11.15 -14.37 -17.21
N ILE A 246 -10.34 -14.95 -18.10
CA ILE A 246 -10.58 -16.22 -18.78
C ILE A 246 -9.56 -17.25 -18.30
N TYR A 247 -10.05 -18.44 -17.99
CA TYR A 247 -9.25 -19.57 -17.52
C TYR A 247 -9.26 -20.70 -18.56
N ASN A 248 -8.09 -21.30 -18.80
CA ASN A 248 -7.91 -22.31 -19.87
C ASN A 248 -7.62 -23.72 -19.34
N ALA A 249 -7.58 -23.92 -18.03
CA ALA A 249 -7.26 -25.21 -17.43
C ALA A 249 -8.42 -26.20 -17.63
N THR A 250 -8.15 -27.46 -17.96
CA THR A 250 -9.22 -28.47 -18.13
C THR A 250 -9.65 -29.06 -16.78
N THR A 251 -10.88 -29.58 -16.73
CA THR A 251 -11.42 -30.24 -15.52
C THR A 251 -10.58 -31.45 -15.09
N GLU A 252 -10.04 -32.24 -16.02
CA GLU A 252 -9.18 -33.39 -15.71
C GLU A 252 -7.86 -32.97 -15.09
N TYR A 253 -7.25 -31.89 -15.61
CA TYR A 253 -6.03 -31.35 -15.05
C TYR A 253 -6.24 -30.85 -13.62
N VAL A 254 -7.30 -30.08 -13.39
CA VAL A 254 -7.64 -29.53 -12.07
C VAL A 254 -7.92 -30.67 -11.10
N ALA A 255 -8.82 -31.59 -11.43
CA ALA A 255 -9.20 -32.71 -10.56
C ALA A 255 -8.00 -33.57 -10.15
N ARG A 256 -7.13 -33.94 -11.11
CA ARG A 256 -5.90 -34.69 -10.81
C ARG A 256 -4.93 -33.91 -9.92
N SER A 257 -4.85 -32.59 -10.10
CA SER A 257 -3.94 -31.75 -9.31
C SER A 257 -4.46 -31.51 -7.90
N VAL A 258 -5.78 -31.37 -7.75
CA VAL A 258 -6.50 -31.23 -6.49
C VAL A 258 -6.44 -32.52 -5.67
N ALA A 259 -6.54 -33.70 -6.28
CA ALA A 259 -6.33 -34.98 -5.59
C ALA A 259 -4.95 -35.07 -4.89
N LYS A 260 -3.89 -34.50 -5.51
CA LYS A 260 -2.56 -34.42 -4.90
C LYS A 260 -2.49 -33.48 -3.69
N LEU A 261 -3.44 -32.56 -3.52
CA LEU A 261 -3.56 -31.73 -2.32
C LEU A 261 -4.12 -32.55 -1.16
N VAL A 262 -5.08 -33.44 -1.42
CA VAL A 262 -5.58 -34.40 -0.41
C VAL A 262 -4.46 -35.31 0.08
N GLU A 263 -3.64 -35.85 -0.82
CA GLU A 263 -2.42 -36.61 -0.48
C GLU A 263 -1.43 -35.78 0.36
N SER A 264 -1.46 -34.45 0.24
CA SER A 264 -0.58 -33.53 0.97
C SER A 264 -1.18 -33.08 2.32
N GLY A 265 -2.31 -33.65 2.74
CA GLY A 265 -2.94 -33.40 4.04
C GLY A 265 -4.10 -32.40 4.02
N VAL A 266 -4.61 -32.01 2.86
CA VAL A 266 -5.81 -31.17 2.77
C VAL A 266 -7.06 -32.02 3.03
N THR A 267 -7.87 -31.57 3.98
CA THR A 267 -9.15 -32.23 4.32
C THR A 267 -10.31 -31.58 3.58
N ILE A 268 -10.37 -30.24 3.56
CA ILE A 268 -11.45 -29.51 2.90
C ILE A 268 -10.94 -29.03 1.53
N ILE A 269 -11.53 -29.54 0.45
CA ILE A 269 -10.97 -29.39 -0.89
C ILE A 269 -12.01 -28.93 -1.91
N GLY A 270 -11.65 -27.91 -2.70
CA GLY A 270 -12.50 -27.38 -3.77
C GLY A 270 -11.65 -26.65 -4.80
N ALA A 271 -12.25 -25.68 -5.48
CA ALA A 271 -11.57 -24.77 -6.39
C ALA A 271 -12.31 -23.41 -6.39
N ASP A 272 -11.63 -22.32 -6.76
CA ASP A 272 -12.15 -20.96 -6.64
C ASP A 272 -12.31 -20.32 -8.03
N GLY A 273 -11.45 -19.36 -8.40
CA GLY A 273 -11.52 -18.65 -9.67
C GLY A 273 -11.57 -19.58 -10.88
N GLY A 274 -12.63 -19.42 -11.67
CA GLY A 274 -12.91 -20.19 -12.88
C GLY A 274 -13.55 -21.57 -12.68
N ALA A 275 -13.78 -22.02 -11.44
CA ALA A 275 -14.36 -23.32 -11.16
C ALA A 275 -15.90 -23.29 -11.10
N ASP A 276 -16.57 -23.72 -12.16
CA ASP A 276 -18.01 -23.96 -12.19
C ASP A 276 -18.38 -25.38 -11.65
N PRO A 277 -19.66 -25.80 -11.65
CA PRO A 277 -20.07 -27.13 -11.17
C PRO A 277 -19.41 -28.32 -11.91
N GLU A 278 -18.96 -28.17 -13.16
CA GLU A 278 -18.29 -29.27 -13.88
C GLU A 278 -16.93 -29.59 -13.25
N TYR A 279 -16.19 -28.57 -12.81
CA TYR A 279 -14.93 -28.76 -12.08
C TYR A 279 -15.15 -29.46 -10.75
N ILE A 280 -16.18 -29.07 -10.00
CA ILE A 280 -16.52 -29.72 -8.72
C ILE A 280 -16.91 -31.18 -8.93
N ARG A 281 -17.63 -31.50 -10.01
CA ARG A 281 -17.96 -32.89 -10.37
C ARG A 281 -16.71 -33.71 -10.67
N ALA A 282 -15.75 -33.14 -11.39
CA ALA A 282 -14.48 -33.80 -11.67
C ALA A 282 -13.65 -33.99 -10.40
N ILE A 283 -13.58 -32.97 -9.53
CA ILE A 283 -12.87 -33.02 -8.23
C ILE A 283 -13.49 -34.10 -7.33
N SER A 284 -14.82 -34.07 -7.14
CA SER A 284 -15.54 -35.03 -6.30
C SER A 284 -15.27 -36.48 -6.72
N LYS A 285 -15.33 -36.75 -8.04
CA LYS A 285 -14.96 -38.07 -8.59
C LYS A 285 -13.50 -38.44 -8.34
N ALA A 286 -12.58 -37.50 -8.49
CA ALA A 286 -11.15 -37.75 -8.34
C ALA A 286 -10.72 -37.99 -6.89
N VAL A 287 -11.44 -37.42 -5.91
CA VAL A 287 -11.15 -37.58 -4.48
C VAL A 287 -11.98 -38.67 -3.81
N ALA A 288 -12.99 -39.21 -4.51
CA ALA A 288 -13.81 -40.30 -4.00
C ALA A 288 -12.96 -41.52 -3.63
N GLY A 289 -13.08 -41.98 -2.38
CA GLY A 289 -12.34 -43.13 -1.85
C GLY A 289 -10.90 -42.83 -1.42
N LEU A 290 -10.42 -41.58 -1.58
CA LEU A 290 -9.12 -41.19 -1.01
C LEU A 290 -9.21 -41.01 0.50
N GLN A 291 -8.07 -41.21 1.16
CA GLN A 291 -7.85 -40.81 2.55
C GLN A 291 -6.96 -39.58 2.57
N VAL A 292 -7.19 -38.67 3.52
CA VAL A 292 -6.34 -37.50 3.73
C VAL A 292 -4.95 -37.96 4.12
N GLY A 293 -3.95 -37.52 3.37
CA GLY A 293 -2.56 -37.91 3.59
C GLY A 293 -2.02 -37.36 4.91
N LYS A 294 -1.08 -38.08 5.53
CA LYS A 294 -0.29 -37.61 6.67
C LYS A 294 1.18 -37.52 6.26
N PRO A 295 1.54 -36.56 5.37
CA PRO A 295 2.91 -36.51 4.87
C PRO A 295 3.89 -36.25 6.00
N GLU A 296 4.95 -37.05 6.11
CA GLU A 296 6.11 -36.70 6.93
C GLU A 296 6.79 -35.48 6.32
N ILE A 297 6.59 -34.32 6.95
CA ILE A 297 7.25 -33.10 6.51
C ILE A 297 8.62 -33.04 7.16
N LYS A 298 9.64 -33.42 6.40
CA LYS A 298 11.02 -33.13 6.79
C LYS A 298 11.16 -31.60 6.85
N PRO A 299 11.54 -31.02 8.01
CA PRO A 299 11.80 -29.60 8.09
C PRO A 299 12.87 -29.28 7.05
N ARG A 300 12.49 -28.49 6.04
CA ARG A 300 13.44 -28.01 5.06
C ARG A 300 14.30 -27.01 5.82
N SER A 301 15.58 -27.30 5.99
CA SER A 301 16.52 -26.32 6.52
C SER A 301 16.33 -25.03 5.71
N PRO A 302 16.13 -23.88 6.36
CA PRO A 302 16.05 -22.62 5.63
C PRO A 302 17.26 -22.58 4.72
N LYS A 303 17.04 -22.32 3.42
CA LYS A 303 18.17 -22.03 2.55
C LYS A 303 18.94 -20.92 3.27
N PRO A 304 20.26 -21.07 3.49
CA PRO A 304 21.04 -19.97 4.05
C PRO A 304 20.68 -18.74 3.24
N ALA A 305 20.24 -17.68 3.92
CA ALA A 305 20.03 -16.39 3.30
C ALA A 305 21.26 -16.16 2.41
N LEU A 306 21.03 -15.98 1.11
CA LEU A 306 22.11 -15.75 0.13
C LEU A 306 23.11 -14.82 0.79
N ASN A 307 24.33 -15.34 0.99
CA ASN A 307 25.43 -14.75 1.75
C ASN A 307 25.29 -13.24 1.81
N GLU A 308 25.25 -12.71 3.04
CA GLU A 308 25.46 -11.31 3.40
C GLU A 308 26.03 -10.50 2.24
N LEU A 309 25.13 -9.99 1.37
CA LEU A 309 25.51 -8.97 0.42
C LEU A 309 25.97 -7.85 1.33
N SER A 310 27.29 -7.65 1.34
CA SER A 310 28.06 -6.69 2.14
C SER A 310 27.15 -5.64 2.73
N VAL A 311 26.95 -5.66 4.05
CA VAL A 311 26.10 -4.72 4.80
C VAL A 311 26.32 -3.32 4.24
N GLN A 312 25.43 -2.91 3.35
CA GLN A 312 25.45 -1.57 2.79
C GLN A 312 25.07 -0.62 3.92
N PRO A 313 25.59 0.62 3.91
CA PRO A 313 25.64 1.45 5.11
C PRO A 313 24.27 1.61 5.78
N GLU A 314 24.30 1.90 7.09
CA GLU A 314 23.19 2.52 7.84
C GLU A 314 22.58 3.68 7.03
N SER A 315 21.44 4.24 7.46
CA SER A 315 20.74 5.39 6.84
C SER A 315 21.66 6.44 6.18
N GLY A 316 21.16 7.15 5.15
CA GLY A 316 21.91 8.18 4.43
C GLY A 316 22.56 9.22 5.36
N GLN A 317 23.57 9.95 4.88
CA GLN A 317 24.27 10.96 5.69
C GLN A 317 23.30 12.00 6.24
N PHE A 318 22.34 12.44 5.43
CA PHE A 318 21.26 13.33 5.84
C PHE A 318 20.52 12.77 7.06
N GLY A 319 20.03 11.53 6.97
CA GLY A 319 19.30 10.87 8.07
C GLY A 319 20.13 10.71 9.34
N ARG A 320 21.42 10.39 9.23
CA ARG A 320 22.30 10.22 10.42
C ARG A 320 22.59 11.53 11.16
N ARG A 321 22.61 12.64 10.42
CA ARG A 321 22.90 13.99 10.93
C ARG A 321 21.64 14.73 11.38
N LEU A 322 20.46 14.28 10.94
CA LEU A 322 19.17 14.86 11.30
C LEU A 322 19.02 14.99 12.82
N GLY A 323 18.81 16.22 13.29
CA GLY A 323 18.63 16.55 14.71
C GLY A 323 19.91 16.55 15.55
N LYS A 324 21.08 16.29 14.95
CA LYS A 324 22.42 16.47 15.55
C LYS A 324 23.12 17.71 14.99
N ASP A 325 23.03 17.89 13.68
CA ASP A 325 23.58 19.02 12.97
C ASP A 325 22.46 19.91 12.43
N PHE A 326 22.76 21.19 12.22
CA PHE A 326 21.90 22.09 11.47
C PHE A 326 22.15 21.92 9.97
N LEU A 327 21.17 21.33 9.28
CA LEU A 327 21.28 20.90 7.88
C LEU A 327 20.77 21.97 6.91
N ILE A 328 21.36 22.02 5.72
CA ILE A 328 20.95 22.91 4.63
C ILE A 328 20.70 22.05 3.41
N THR A 329 19.51 22.11 2.85
CA THR A 329 19.15 21.44 1.61
C THR A 329 18.68 22.46 0.58
N ALA A 330 18.84 22.12 -0.70
CA ALA A 330 18.41 22.98 -1.80
C ALA A 330 17.68 22.19 -2.87
N GLU A 331 16.62 22.76 -3.44
CA GLU A 331 15.95 22.19 -4.61
C GLU A 331 16.78 22.39 -5.88
N VAL A 332 16.78 21.39 -6.75
CA VAL A 332 17.38 21.47 -8.09
C VAL A 332 16.29 21.39 -9.14
N GLY A 333 16.31 22.32 -10.10
CA GLY A 333 15.33 22.39 -11.17
C GLY A 333 15.52 21.26 -12.20
N ILE A 334 14.57 20.34 -12.31
CA ILE A 334 14.65 19.26 -13.31
C ILE A 334 14.09 19.73 -14.67
N PRO A 335 14.91 19.76 -15.75
CA PRO A 335 14.47 20.15 -17.07
C PRO A 335 13.62 19.04 -17.73
N ARG A 336 12.88 19.40 -18.78
CA ARG A 336 12.21 18.42 -19.64
C ARG A 336 13.21 17.84 -20.64
N GLY A 337 13.18 16.52 -20.85
CA GLY A 337 14.01 15.84 -21.86
C GLY A 337 15.13 15.00 -21.24
N LEU A 338 16.18 14.76 -22.02
CA LEU A 338 17.29 13.86 -21.64
C LEU A 338 18.56 14.59 -21.19
N ASP A 339 18.68 15.89 -21.48
CA ASP A 339 19.87 16.68 -21.11
C ASP A 339 19.79 17.11 -19.64
N MET A 340 20.66 16.52 -18.81
CA MET A 340 20.71 16.76 -17.36
C MET A 340 21.98 17.51 -16.94
N ARG A 341 22.75 18.09 -17.89
CA ARG A 341 23.99 18.80 -17.56
C ARG A 341 23.79 19.95 -16.59
N ALA A 342 22.72 20.73 -16.76
CA ALA A 342 22.37 21.81 -15.84
C ALA A 342 22.10 21.31 -14.42
N VAL A 343 21.45 20.14 -14.27
CA VAL A 343 21.19 19.51 -12.96
C VAL A 343 22.49 19.15 -12.26
N TYR A 344 23.46 18.56 -12.99
CA TYR A 344 24.76 18.21 -12.41
C TYR A 344 25.59 19.44 -12.03
N GLN A 345 25.55 20.48 -12.86
CA GLN A 345 26.23 21.75 -12.59
C GLN A 345 25.66 22.43 -11.34
N GLU A 346 24.33 22.51 -11.23
CA GLU A 346 23.65 23.08 -10.08
C GLU A 346 23.90 22.26 -8.81
N ALA A 347 23.83 20.93 -8.88
CA ALA A 347 24.16 20.05 -7.76
C ALA A 347 25.63 20.17 -7.31
N ALA A 348 26.57 20.27 -8.25
CA ALA A 348 27.99 20.47 -7.95
C ALA A 348 28.22 21.82 -7.27
N TYR A 349 27.56 22.87 -7.78
CA TYR A 349 27.59 24.20 -7.17
C TYR A 349 27.08 24.17 -5.73
N PHE A 350 25.93 23.52 -5.48
CA PHE A 350 25.40 23.37 -4.12
C PHE A 350 26.34 22.62 -3.18
N LYS A 351 26.98 21.56 -3.66
CA LYS A 351 28.00 20.84 -2.89
C LYS A 351 29.19 21.73 -2.53
N GLU A 352 29.70 22.52 -3.49
CA GLU A 352 30.82 23.43 -3.27
C GLU A 352 30.51 24.51 -2.23
N ILE A 353 29.27 25.01 -2.20
CA ILE A 353 28.87 26.05 -1.25
C ILE A 353 28.41 25.52 0.12
N GLY A 354 28.52 24.21 0.35
CA GLY A 354 28.24 23.59 1.65
C GLY A 354 26.78 23.23 1.92
N VAL A 355 25.99 22.99 0.86
CA VAL A 355 24.67 22.34 0.97
C VAL A 355 24.88 20.86 1.31
N ASP A 356 24.12 20.33 2.27
CA ASP A 356 24.30 18.98 2.81
C ASP A 356 23.61 17.90 1.97
N ALA A 357 22.47 18.22 1.35
CA ALA A 357 21.73 17.33 0.45
C ALA A 357 20.88 18.14 -0.54
N ILE A 358 20.54 17.57 -1.68
CA ILE A 358 19.66 18.23 -2.67
C ILE A 358 18.30 17.58 -2.74
N ASN A 359 17.25 18.37 -2.91
CA ASN A 359 15.89 17.90 -3.09
C ASN A 359 15.58 17.73 -4.59
N ILE A 360 15.20 16.52 -4.98
CA ILE A 360 14.79 16.17 -6.34
C ILE A 360 13.28 15.92 -6.33
N PHE A 361 12.51 16.82 -6.96
CA PHE A 361 11.04 16.71 -6.99
C PHE A 361 10.51 15.77 -8.08
N ASP A 362 9.37 15.13 -7.81
CA ASP A 362 8.69 14.23 -8.74
C ASP A 362 7.66 14.98 -9.60
N GLY A 363 8.15 15.63 -10.67
CA GLY A 363 7.33 16.21 -11.72
C GLY A 363 6.28 17.21 -11.22
N ALA A 364 6.72 18.27 -10.54
CA ALA A 364 5.84 19.30 -9.96
C ALA A 364 4.74 19.75 -10.93
N ARG A 365 3.49 19.84 -10.45
CA ARG A 365 2.27 20.13 -11.24
C ARG A 365 1.97 19.10 -12.33
N ALA A 366 2.28 17.83 -12.08
CA ALA A 366 2.04 16.71 -12.98
C ALA A 366 2.66 16.90 -14.39
N ARG A 367 3.85 17.50 -14.44
CA ARG A 367 4.58 17.73 -15.70
C ARG A 367 5.58 16.61 -15.97
N LEU A 368 5.73 16.26 -17.24
CA LEU A 368 6.63 15.17 -17.63
C LEU A 368 8.10 15.53 -17.34
N ARG A 369 8.75 14.73 -16.50
CA ARG A 369 10.17 14.80 -16.17
C ARG A 369 10.79 13.40 -16.16
N ILE A 370 12.11 13.34 -16.16
CA ILE A 370 12.82 12.09 -15.88
C ILE A 370 12.43 11.57 -14.48
N SER A 371 12.45 10.26 -14.28
CA SER A 371 12.16 9.66 -12.97
C SER A 371 13.03 10.29 -11.87
N PRO A 372 12.44 10.70 -10.73
CA PRO A 372 13.18 11.30 -9.62
C PRO A 372 14.22 10.33 -9.05
N ILE A 373 13.95 9.02 -9.07
CA ILE A 373 14.89 7.98 -8.62
C ILE A 373 16.09 7.92 -9.57
N THR A 374 15.85 7.90 -10.88
CA THR A 374 16.92 7.84 -11.87
C THR A 374 17.84 9.04 -11.77
N ILE A 375 17.30 10.26 -11.74
CA ILE A 375 18.13 11.47 -11.68
C ILE A 375 18.83 11.60 -10.31
N SER A 376 18.18 11.22 -9.21
CA SER A 376 18.82 11.20 -7.88
C SER A 376 20.05 10.30 -7.87
N HIS A 377 19.94 9.09 -8.42
CA HIS A 377 21.08 8.16 -8.52
C HIS A 377 22.19 8.72 -9.40
N LEU A 378 21.85 9.31 -10.55
CA LEU A 378 22.85 9.90 -11.44
C LEU A 378 23.59 11.07 -10.79
N VAL A 379 22.91 11.92 -10.01
CA VAL A 379 23.54 13.01 -9.28
C VAL A 379 24.43 12.48 -8.15
N GLU A 380 23.97 11.52 -7.35
CA GLU A 380 24.79 10.90 -6.31
C GLU A 380 26.04 10.23 -6.91
N GLN A 381 25.92 9.59 -8.06
CA GLN A 381 27.04 8.93 -8.73
C GLN A 381 28.03 9.93 -9.34
N GLN A 382 27.55 10.99 -10.00
CA GLN A 382 28.41 11.91 -10.76
C GLN A 382 28.98 13.05 -9.90
N VAL A 383 28.20 13.54 -8.94
CA VAL A 383 28.53 14.72 -8.12
C VAL A 383 28.90 14.31 -6.69
N GLY A 384 28.33 13.22 -6.18
CA GLY A 384 28.58 12.73 -4.82
C GLY A 384 27.98 13.63 -3.74
N ILE A 385 26.81 14.22 -3.98
CA ILE A 385 25.96 14.87 -2.98
C ILE A 385 24.70 14.01 -2.81
N GLU A 386 24.27 13.79 -1.58
CA GLU A 386 23.09 12.97 -1.28
C GLU A 386 21.81 13.63 -1.81
N CYS A 387 20.91 12.81 -2.34
CA CYS A 387 19.62 13.24 -2.86
C CYS A 387 18.48 12.88 -1.89
N ILE A 388 17.63 13.85 -1.59
CA ILE A 388 16.31 13.66 -1.01
C ILE A 388 15.34 13.49 -2.17
N THR A 389 15.00 12.25 -2.48
CA THR A 389 14.15 11.90 -3.62
C THR A 389 12.69 12.03 -3.25
N HIS A 390 11.98 12.96 -3.88
CA HIS A 390 10.53 13.03 -3.72
C HIS A 390 9.88 11.91 -4.53
N LEU A 391 8.80 11.32 -4.01
CA LEU A 391 8.03 10.31 -4.72
C LEU A 391 6.53 10.61 -4.57
N ALA A 392 5.85 10.81 -5.71
CA ALA A 392 4.44 11.13 -5.76
C ALA A 392 3.56 9.89 -5.92
N CYS A 393 2.39 9.89 -5.28
CA CYS A 393 1.41 8.81 -5.38
C CYS A 393 0.46 8.96 -6.60
N ARG A 394 0.59 10.05 -7.37
CA ARG A 394 -0.39 10.49 -8.37
C ARG A 394 -0.58 9.52 -9.54
N ASP A 395 0.51 8.91 -10.02
CA ASP A 395 0.61 8.31 -11.35
C ASP A 395 0.97 6.81 -11.33
N ARG A 396 1.20 6.25 -10.13
CA ARG A 396 1.59 4.86 -9.95
C ARG A 396 0.65 4.16 -8.96
N ASN A 397 0.28 2.93 -9.29
CA ASN A 397 -0.43 2.06 -8.37
C ASN A 397 0.52 1.55 -7.28
N MET A 398 -0.03 0.88 -6.27
CA MET A 398 0.76 0.45 -5.12
C MET A 398 1.86 -0.56 -5.46
N VAL A 399 1.66 -1.36 -6.51
CA VAL A 399 2.70 -2.28 -7.00
C VAL A 399 3.87 -1.49 -7.60
N GLY A 400 3.57 -0.50 -8.44
CA GLY A 400 4.55 0.37 -9.06
C GLY A 400 5.35 1.20 -8.04
N LEU A 401 4.67 1.78 -7.04
CA LEU A 401 5.32 2.56 -5.98
C LEU A 401 6.32 1.71 -5.19
N GLN A 402 5.93 0.51 -4.74
CA GLN A 402 6.84 -0.37 -4.00
C GLN A 402 7.99 -0.89 -4.86
N ALA A 403 7.76 -1.16 -6.15
CA ALA A 403 8.82 -1.54 -7.08
C ALA A 403 9.86 -0.42 -7.26
N GLU A 404 9.42 0.83 -7.41
CA GLU A 404 10.29 2.01 -7.46
C GLU A 404 11.09 2.17 -6.16
N LEU A 405 10.47 1.97 -5.00
CA LEU A 405 11.18 2.00 -3.70
C LEU A 405 12.25 0.89 -3.60
N LEU A 406 11.96 -0.35 -4.00
CA LEU A 406 12.98 -1.40 -4.07
C LEU A 406 14.12 -1.02 -5.02
N GLY A 407 13.79 -0.39 -6.15
CA GLY A 407 14.77 0.17 -7.10
C GLY A 407 15.63 1.26 -6.47
N ALA A 408 15.01 2.25 -5.82
CA ALA A 408 15.68 3.35 -5.14
C ALA A 408 16.67 2.84 -4.08
N HIS A 409 16.23 1.90 -3.23
CA HIS A 409 17.11 1.27 -2.24
C HIS A 409 18.29 0.55 -2.91
N SER A 410 18.03 -0.22 -3.97
CA SER A 410 19.07 -0.96 -4.69
C SER A 410 20.09 -0.05 -5.39
N LEU A 411 19.67 1.15 -5.79
CA LEU A 411 20.51 2.18 -6.40
C LEU A 411 21.30 3.02 -5.37
N GLY A 412 21.14 2.75 -4.08
CA GLY A 412 21.86 3.45 -3.01
C GLY A 412 21.13 4.67 -2.44
N LEU A 413 19.94 5.03 -2.95
CA LEU A 413 19.16 6.14 -2.43
C LEU A 413 18.62 5.78 -1.04
N ARG A 414 18.74 6.72 -0.09
CA ARG A 414 18.39 6.46 1.32
C ARG A 414 17.40 7.44 1.92
N THR A 415 17.03 8.51 1.23
CA THR A 415 16.09 9.48 1.78
C THR A 415 14.95 9.72 0.80
N ILE A 416 13.73 9.36 1.21
CA ILE A 416 12.52 9.50 0.39
C ILE A 416 11.60 10.53 1.04
N LEU A 417 11.18 11.53 0.27
CA LEU A 417 10.15 12.48 0.66
C LEU A 417 8.81 12.07 0.02
N ALA A 418 7.93 11.52 0.84
CA ALA A 418 6.62 11.05 0.41
C ALA A 418 5.66 12.22 0.19
N VAL A 419 5.12 12.32 -1.03
CA VAL A 419 4.10 13.34 -1.39
C VAL A 419 2.89 12.68 -2.06
N THR A 420 1.72 13.26 -1.86
CA THR A 420 0.50 12.80 -2.55
C THR A 420 0.64 13.08 -4.06
N GLY A 421 1.17 14.26 -4.40
CA GLY A 421 1.25 14.76 -5.76
C GLY A 421 -0.01 15.49 -6.20
N ASP A 422 0.15 16.42 -7.14
CA ASP A 422 -0.93 17.13 -7.81
C ASP A 422 -1.64 16.25 -8.85
N PRO A 423 -2.94 16.45 -9.11
CA PRO A 423 -3.68 15.63 -10.05
C PRO A 423 -3.19 15.79 -11.51
N THR A 424 -3.31 14.72 -12.31
CA THR A 424 -2.82 14.70 -13.70
C THR A 424 -3.51 15.73 -14.60
N HIS A 425 -4.77 16.09 -14.30
CA HIS A 425 -5.56 17.02 -15.10
C HIS A 425 -5.02 18.46 -15.16
N ILE A 426 -4.18 18.87 -14.20
CA ILE A 426 -3.52 20.20 -14.23
C ILE A 426 -2.15 20.19 -14.93
N GLY A 427 -1.71 19.01 -15.38
CA GLY A 427 -0.39 18.79 -15.97
C GLY A 427 -0.39 18.73 -17.50
N ASP A 428 0.68 18.14 -18.05
CA ASP A 428 0.88 18.04 -19.51
C ASP A 428 -0.04 16.99 -20.18
N TYR A 429 -0.65 16.09 -19.38
CA TYR A 429 -1.46 14.97 -19.85
C TYR A 429 -2.82 14.93 -19.13
N PRO A 430 -3.77 15.80 -19.49
CA PRO A 430 -4.98 15.98 -18.70
C PRO A 430 -5.94 14.78 -18.71
N TYR A 431 -5.80 13.90 -19.69
CA TYR A 431 -6.58 12.66 -19.82
C TYR A 431 -5.86 11.42 -19.24
N ALA A 432 -4.66 11.58 -18.69
CA ALA A 432 -3.98 10.48 -18.02
C ALA A 432 -4.68 10.16 -16.68
N THR A 433 -4.76 8.87 -16.36
CA THR A 433 -5.34 8.41 -15.10
C THR A 433 -4.56 8.93 -13.90
N SER A 434 -5.25 9.59 -12.98
CA SER A 434 -4.76 9.82 -11.62
C SER A 434 -5.04 8.57 -10.81
N VAL A 435 -3.98 7.84 -10.42
CA VAL A 435 -4.09 6.50 -9.84
C VAL A 435 -4.50 6.57 -8.36
N TYR A 436 -3.71 7.27 -7.53
CA TYR A 436 -4.02 7.53 -6.12
C TYR A 436 -4.51 6.30 -5.32
N ASP A 437 -3.91 5.13 -5.54
CA ASP A 437 -4.14 3.95 -4.70
C ASP A 437 -3.89 4.25 -3.21
N VAL A 438 -2.95 5.18 -2.94
CA VAL A 438 -2.68 5.78 -1.63
C VAL A 438 -2.37 7.27 -1.74
N ASP A 439 -2.33 7.95 -0.60
CA ASP A 439 -1.77 9.29 -0.46
C ASP A 439 -0.41 9.26 0.25
N ALA A 440 0.16 10.43 0.55
CA ALA A 440 1.46 10.53 1.25
C ALA A 440 1.50 9.75 2.58
N VAL A 441 0.39 9.64 3.30
CA VAL A 441 0.34 8.90 4.57
C VAL A 441 0.52 7.40 4.31
N GLY A 442 -0.15 6.88 3.29
CA GLY A 442 0.01 5.49 2.88
C GLY A 442 1.39 5.17 2.32
N LEU A 443 2.02 6.10 1.62
CA LEU A 443 3.40 5.93 1.15
C LEU A 443 4.42 5.92 2.30
N VAL A 444 4.24 6.78 3.32
CA VAL A 444 5.04 6.76 4.55
C VAL A 444 4.93 5.40 5.25
N ARG A 445 3.72 4.85 5.36
CA ARG A 445 3.52 3.50 5.91
C ARG A 445 4.19 2.41 5.07
N ALA A 446 4.13 2.50 3.74
CA ALA A 446 4.84 1.57 2.86
C ALA A 446 6.35 1.61 3.13
N LEU A 447 6.95 2.81 3.20
CA LEU A 447 8.36 3.00 3.56
C LEU A 447 8.69 2.38 4.94
N LYS A 448 7.84 2.59 5.96
CA LYS A 448 8.02 1.98 7.29
C LYS A 448 7.96 0.46 7.25
N ARG A 449 7.01 -0.14 6.52
CA ARG A 449 6.92 -1.60 6.36
C ARG A 449 8.14 -2.16 5.61
N MET A 450 8.60 -1.47 4.57
CA MET A 450 9.80 -1.86 3.83
C MET A 450 11.07 -1.73 4.70
N ASN A 451 11.14 -0.74 5.58
CA ASN A 451 12.19 -0.63 6.60
C ASN A 451 12.13 -1.77 7.64
N GLN A 452 11.01 -2.47 7.78
CA GLN A 452 10.85 -3.68 8.58
C GLN A 452 11.10 -4.97 7.78
N GLY A 453 11.41 -4.87 6.48
CA GLY A 453 11.63 -6.01 5.59
C GLY A 453 10.36 -6.65 5.04
N LEU A 454 9.25 -5.91 5.04
CA LEU A 454 7.94 -6.35 4.55
C LEU A 454 7.44 -5.43 3.43
N ASP A 455 6.64 -5.96 2.52
CA ASP A 455 5.80 -5.16 1.63
C ASP A 455 4.59 -4.59 2.42
N LEU A 456 3.78 -3.75 1.77
CA LEU A 456 2.64 -3.07 2.39
C LEU A 456 1.58 -4.04 2.94
N VAL A 457 1.44 -5.22 2.33
CA VAL A 457 0.44 -6.24 2.71
C VAL A 457 1.04 -7.33 3.61
N GLY A 458 2.30 -7.16 4.04
CA GLY A 458 2.98 -7.99 5.03
C GLY A 458 3.80 -9.15 4.47
N ASN A 459 3.97 -9.29 3.15
CA ASN A 459 4.86 -10.31 2.62
C ASN A 459 6.33 -9.89 2.79
N PRO A 460 7.25 -10.82 3.08
CA PRO A 460 8.67 -10.49 3.22
C PRO A 460 9.31 -10.09 1.88
N ILE A 461 10.17 -9.07 1.90
CA ILE A 461 10.91 -8.57 0.72
C ILE A 461 12.40 -8.94 0.73
N GLY A 462 12.80 -9.88 1.60
CA GLY A 462 14.17 -10.39 1.70
C GLY A 462 15.09 -9.61 2.65
N GLY A 463 14.76 -8.36 3.00
CA GLY A 463 15.50 -7.57 4.00
C GLY A 463 14.98 -6.13 4.11
N PRO A 464 15.38 -5.37 5.15
CA PRO A 464 14.91 -4.01 5.37
C PRO A 464 15.58 -2.98 4.44
N THR A 465 14.82 -1.98 3.96
CA THR A 465 15.30 -0.91 3.05
C THR A 465 16.03 0.26 3.71
N ARG A 466 15.88 0.47 5.03
CA ARG A 466 16.58 1.52 5.80
C ARG A 466 16.50 2.96 5.23
N PHE A 467 15.35 3.35 4.68
CA PHE A 467 15.08 4.72 4.28
C PHE A 467 14.97 5.65 5.48
N THR A 468 15.51 6.86 5.36
CA THR A 468 15.07 8.04 6.10
C THR A 468 13.74 8.49 5.51
N ILE A 469 12.69 8.54 6.32
CA ILE A 469 11.33 8.81 5.83
C ILE A 469 10.99 10.29 6.05
N ALA A 470 10.88 11.04 4.96
CA ALA A 470 10.48 12.44 4.97
C ALA A 470 9.04 12.63 4.45
N CYS A 471 8.38 13.70 4.87
CA CYS A 471 7.07 14.10 4.34
C CYS A 471 6.96 15.61 4.13
N ALA A 472 5.97 16.07 3.36
CA ALA A 472 5.65 17.49 3.23
C ALA A 472 4.62 17.95 4.28
N VAL A 473 4.69 19.22 4.70
CA VAL A 473 3.67 19.90 5.51
C VAL A 473 3.48 21.35 5.05
N ASN A 474 2.26 21.90 5.13
CA ASN A 474 1.98 23.30 4.79
C ASN A 474 1.66 24.17 6.04
N PRO A 475 2.58 25.06 6.47
CA PRO A 475 2.34 25.99 7.59
C PRO A 475 1.29 27.07 7.35
N VAL A 476 0.82 27.24 6.11
CA VAL A 476 -0.22 28.20 5.70
C VAL A 476 -1.40 27.51 5.03
N ALA A 477 -1.69 26.26 5.43
CA ALA A 477 -2.82 25.51 4.91
C ALA A 477 -4.14 26.24 5.21
N GLU A 478 -5.04 26.31 4.22
CA GLU A 478 -6.40 26.87 4.38
C GLU A 478 -7.18 26.14 5.49
N ASP A 479 -6.99 24.83 5.60
CA ASP A 479 -7.54 23.98 6.66
C ASP A 479 -6.39 23.45 7.53
N MET A 480 -5.95 24.29 8.47
CA MET A 480 -4.81 23.99 9.35
C MET A 480 -5.07 22.78 10.26
N GLU A 481 -6.29 22.60 10.75
CA GLU A 481 -6.64 21.43 11.60
C GLU A 481 -6.46 20.13 10.82
N ARG A 482 -6.96 20.09 9.59
CA ARG A 482 -6.75 18.93 8.71
C ARG A 482 -5.28 18.70 8.41
N GLU A 483 -4.49 19.74 8.20
CA GLU A 483 -3.07 19.60 7.90
C GLU A 483 -2.29 19.04 9.10
N ILE A 484 -2.60 19.50 10.32
CA ILE A 484 -2.01 18.97 11.57
C ILE A 484 -2.38 17.50 11.75
N ILE A 485 -3.66 17.13 11.62
CA ILE A 485 -4.09 15.72 11.71
C ILE A 485 -3.37 14.85 10.68
N ARG A 486 -3.15 15.36 9.47
CA ARG A 486 -2.38 14.64 8.44
C ARG A 486 -0.91 14.50 8.82
N LEU A 487 -0.31 15.53 9.43
CA LEU A 487 1.06 15.46 9.93
C LEU A 487 1.19 14.43 11.06
N GLU A 488 0.28 14.42 12.04
CA GLU A 488 0.22 13.43 13.11
C GLU A 488 0.24 12.01 12.53
N ARG A 489 -0.67 11.73 11.59
CA ARG A 489 -0.75 10.42 10.93
C ARG A 489 0.52 10.05 10.18
N LYS A 490 1.20 10.99 9.51
CA LYS A 490 2.49 10.72 8.84
C LYS A 490 3.55 10.34 9.87
N VAL A 491 3.61 11.03 11.00
CA VAL A 491 4.61 10.80 12.05
C VAL A 491 4.36 9.48 12.79
N GLU A 492 3.09 9.15 13.10
CA GLU A 492 2.70 7.84 13.62
C GLU A 492 3.12 6.68 12.69
N GLU A 493 3.09 6.94 11.38
CA GLU A 493 3.56 6.02 10.36
C GLU A 493 5.06 6.06 10.07
N GLY A 494 5.82 6.78 10.89
CA GLY A 494 7.28 6.74 10.88
C GLY A 494 7.95 7.79 10.02
N ALA A 495 7.25 8.87 9.63
CA ALA A 495 7.94 10.05 9.13
C ALA A 495 8.85 10.65 10.22
N GLU A 496 10.12 10.82 9.90
CA GLU A 496 11.16 11.30 10.82
C GLU A 496 11.38 12.82 10.70
N VAL A 497 11.09 13.38 9.52
CA VAL A 497 11.26 14.80 9.20
C VAL A 497 10.15 15.31 8.28
N ALA A 498 9.68 16.51 8.54
CA ALA A 498 8.74 17.21 7.68
C ALA A 498 9.39 18.44 7.03
N PHE A 499 9.24 18.54 5.71
CA PHE A 499 9.66 19.68 4.90
C PHE A 499 8.47 20.62 4.76
N THR A 500 8.64 21.87 5.17
CA THR A 500 7.54 22.84 5.08
C THR A 500 7.43 23.41 3.67
N GLN A 501 6.22 23.77 3.26
CA GLN A 501 6.06 24.83 2.26
C GLN A 501 6.68 26.15 2.78
N PRO A 502 7.06 27.07 1.88
CA PRO A 502 7.69 28.34 2.26
C PRO A 502 6.87 29.17 3.24
N VAL A 503 7.55 29.75 4.22
CA VAL A 503 7.00 30.75 5.15
C VAL A 503 7.79 32.05 4.98
N PHE A 504 7.12 33.19 5.08
CA PHE A 504 7.70 34.51 4.80
C PHE A 504 7.73 35.45 6.01
N ASP A 505 7.09 35.09 7.12
CA ASP A 505 7.05 35.88 8.33
C ASP A 505 7.16 35.02 9.59
N ARG A 506 7.67 35.66 10.65
CA ARG A 506 7.96 35.01 11.93
C ARG A 506 6.70 34.52 12.62
N ASP A 507 5.65 35.34 12.65
CA ASP A 507 4.47 35.07 13.48
C ASP A 507 3.75 33.81 12.99
N THR A 508 3.58 33.67 11.66
CA THR A 508 3.02 32.48 11.03
C THR A 508 3.85 31.22 11.33
N LEU A 509 5.19 31.32 11.27
CA LEU A 509 6.06 30.19 11.61
C LEU A 509 5.87 29.76 13.07
N TYR A 510 5.87 30.71 14.01
CA TYR A 510 5.76 30.41 15.43
C TYR A 510 4.37 29.87 15.81
N GLU A 511 3.29 30.41 15.23
CA GLU A 511 1.93 29.87 15.41
C GLU A 511 1.87 28.41 14.94
N PHE A 512 2.43 28.12 13.77
CA PHE A 512 2.50 26.75 13.26
C PHE A 512 3.31 25.84 14.19
N LEU A 513 4.51 26.26 14.61
CA LEU A 513 5.38 25.47 15.50
C LEU A 513 4.71 25.18 16.85
N GLU A 514 3.97 26.15 17.42
CA GLU A 514 3.20 25.96 18.64
C GLU A 514 2.12 24.89 18.46
N ARG A 515 1.37 24.98 17.36
CA ARG A 515 0.31 24.02 17.00
C ARG A 515 0.82 22.59 16.77
N ILE A 516 2.08 22.40 16.36
CA ILE A 516 2.69 21.07 16.14
C ILE A 516 3.67 20.66 17.22
N ASN A 517 3.73 21.38 18.35
CA ASN A 517 4.73 21.14 19.39
C ASN A 517 4.64 19.72 19.99
N HIS A 518 3.42 19.18 20.10
CA HIS A 518 3.16 17.84 20.62
C HIS A 518 3.58 16.71 19.67
N ILE A 519 3.80 17.01 18.38
CA ILE A 519 4.13 16.01 17.37
C ILE A 519 5.64 15.76 17.36
N PRO A 520 6.15 14.53 17.56
CA PRO A 520 7.58 14.26 17.69
C PRO A 520 8.29 14.19 16.33
N VAL A 521 8.31 15.29 15.59
CA VAL A 521 8.90 15.39 14.24
C VAL A 521 9.85 16.58 14.13
N ARG A 522 10.94 16.41 13.38
CA ARG A 522 11.86 17.49 13.02
C ARG A 522 11.38 18.24 11.78
N ILE A 523 11.70 19.52 11.71
CA ILE A 523 11.27 20.40 10.62
C ILE A 523 12.48 20.85 9.80
N MET A 524 12.36 20.73 8.47
CA MET A 524 13.18 21.45 7.51
C MET A 524 12.39 22.66 7.04
N LEU A 525 12.81 23.86 7.47
CA LEU A 525 12.11 25.11 7.20
C LEU A 525 12.27 25.50 5.73
N GLY A 526 11.16 25.50 5.00
CA GLY A 526 11.08 25.91 3.61
C GLY A 526 11.29 27.42 3.42
N LEU A 527 12.20 27.79 2.53
CA LEU A 527 12.53 29.16 2.18
C LEU A 527 12.52 29.32 0.66
N SER A 528 11.56 30.08 0.13
CA SER A 528 11.50 30.39 -1.31
C SER A 528 12.21 31.70 -1.61
N LEU A 529 13.23 31.64 -2.45
CA LEU A 529 13.96 32.82 -2.89
C LEU A 529 13.18 33.51 -4.02
N LEU A 530 12.80 34.77 -3.81
CA LEU A 530 12.01 35.53 -4.79
C LEU A 530 12.92 36.26 -5.78
N SER A 531 12.55 36.29 -7.06
CA SER A 531 13.41 36.88 -8.11
C SER A 531 12.88 38.21 -8.66
N GLY A 532 11.74 38.67 -8.13
CA GLY A 532 11.07 39.92 -8.48
C GLY A 532 9.54 39.81 -8.40
N ALA A 533 8.85 40.93 -8.61
CA ALA A 533 7.40 41.04 -8.43
C ALA A 533 6.59 40.03 -9.27
N ARG A 534 6.95 39.82 -10.55
CA ARG A 534 6.25 38.84 -11.40
C ARG A 534 6.38 37.40 -10.90
N HIS A 535 7.53 37.04 -10.34
CA HIS A 535 7.73 35.71 -9.76
C HIS A 535 6.87 35.57 -8.50
N ALA A 536 6.85 36.59 -7.64
CA ALA A 536 6.00 36.59 -6.45
C ALA A 536 4.50 36.54 -6.79
N GLU A 537 4.03 37.33 -7.75
CA GLU A 537 2.62 37.31 -8.20
C GLU A 537 2.23 35.93 -8.77
N PHE A 538 3.10 35.31 -9.57
CA PHE A 538 2.90 33.93 -10.06
C PHE A 538 2.80 32.93 -8.91
N LEU A 539 3.73 32.96 -7.95
CA LEU A 539 3.69 32.04 -6.81
C LEU A 539 2.41 32.25 -6.00
N HIS A 540 2.02 33.49 -5.71
CA HIS A 540 0.86 33.79 -4.88
C HIS A 540 -0.48 33.41 -5.52
N HIS A 541 -0.64 33.61 -6.84
CA HIS A 541 -1.92 33.43 -7.52
C HIS A 541 -2.04 32.12 -8.30
N GLU A 542 -0.93 31.54 -8.77
CA GLU A 542 -0.95 30.37 -9.66
C GLU A 542 -0.36 29.10 -9.04
N VAL A 543 0.25 29.18 -7.85
CA VAL A 543 0.81 28.02 -7.14
C VAL A 543 0.00 27.73 -5.88
N PRO A 544 -0.77 26.62 -5.84
CA PRO A 544 -1.54 26.24 -4.67
C PRO A 544 -0.67 26.10 -3.40
N GLY A 545 -1.16 26.65 -2.29
CA GLY A 545 -0.47 26.61 -0.99
C GLY A 545 0.60 27.70 -0.78
N MET A 546 0.87 28.54 -1.78
CA MET A 546 1.82 29.64 -1.66
C MET A 546 1.12 30.96 -1.35
N THR A 547 1.41 31.54 -0.20
CA THR A 547 0.93 32.88 0.18
C THR A 547 2.11 33.80 0.42
N ILE A 548 2.23 34.86 -0.38
CA ILE A 548 3.29 35.87 -0.22
C ILE A 548 2.66 37.15 0.34
N PRO A 549 3.11 37.63 1.52
CA PRO A 549 2.61 38.87 2.11
C PRO A 549 2.64 40.06 1.15
N GLN A 550 1.59 40.88 1.17
CA GLN A 550 1.46 42.05 0.29
C GLN A 550 2.65 43.03 0.44
N SER A 551 3.15 43.19 1.66
CA SER A 551 4.33 44.03 1.96
C SER A 551 5.58 43.57 1.19
N ILE A 552 5.78 42.26 1.04
CA ILE A 552 6.89 41.69 0.26
C ILE A 552 6.66 41.89 -1.24
N GLN A 553 5.42 41.72 -1.72
CA GLN A 553 5.09 41.95 -3.12
C GLN A 553 5.33 43.42 -3.53
N GLU A 554 4.98 44.38 -2.67
CA GLU A 554 5.22 45.81 -2.88
C GLU A 554 6.71 46.14 -2.89
N ARG A 555 7.49 45.64 -1.92
CA ARG A 555 8.95 45.79 -1.90
C ARG A 555 9.60 45.29 -3.19
N LEU A 556 9.22 44.12 -3.67
CA LEU A 556 9.75 43.55 -4.92
C LEU A 556 9.32 44.33 -6.17
N ARG A 557 8.20 45.06 -6.12
CA ARG A 557 7.72 45.92 -7.22
C ARG A 557 8.49 47.23 -7.29
N GLU A 558 8.90 47.76 -6.14
CA GLU A 558 9.62 49.03 -6.02
C GLU A 558 11.16 48.86 -6.07
N ALA A 559 11.66 47.64 -5.88
CA ALA A 559 13.09 47.35 -5.85
C ALA A 559 13.81 47.65 -7.17
N VAL A 560 14.94 48.36 -7.07
CA VAL A 560 15.85 48.60 -8.20
C VAL A 560 16.56 47.31 -8.61
N GLU A 561 16.92 46.47 -7.65
CA GLU A 561 17.54 45.15 -7.86
C GLU A 561 16.65 44.05 -7.23
N PRO A 562 15.57 43.62 -7.93
CA PRO A 562 14.57 42.71 -7.35
C PRO A 562 15.12 41.35 -6.89
N VAL A 563 16.22 40.90 -7.49
CA VAL A 563 16.89 39.64 -7.10
C VAL A 563 17.59 39.80 -5.75
N ALA A 564 18.36 40.86 -5.58
CA ALA A 564 19.00 41.17 -4.30
C ALA A 564 17.95 41.44 -3.22
N GLU A 565 16.85 42.10 -3.57
CA GLU A 565 15.74 42.33 -2.63
C GLU A 565 15.05 41.02 -2.20
N GLY A 566 14.89 40.05 -3.10
CA GLY A 566 14.37 38.73 -2.70
C GLY A 566 15.28 37.97 -1.74
N VAL A 567 16.60 38.13 -1.87
CA VAL A 567 17.57 37.63 -0.88
C VAL A 567 17.44 38.42 0.42
N ASN A 568 17.34 39.76 0.37
CA ASN A 568 17.14 40.62 1.54
C ASN A 568 15.94 40.17 2.38
N VAL A 569 14.78 39.98 1.74
CA VAL A 569 13.55 39.52 2.40
C VAL A 569 13.77 38.21 3.15
N THR A 570 14.50 37.27 2.55
CA THR A 570 14.77 35.96 3.16
C THR A 570 15.78 36.06 4.31
N VAL A 571 16.81 36.89 4.16
CA VAL A 571 17.79 37.18 5.23
C VAL A 571 17.10 37.81 6.42
N GLU A 572 16.28 38.85 6.20
CA GLU A 572 15.50 39.52 7.25
C GLU A 572 14.55 38.56 7.95
N PHE A 573 13.91 37.64 7.22
CA PHE A 573 13.08 36.61 7.82
C PHE A 573 13.90 35.70 8.75
N ILE A 574 15.04 35.16 8.29
CA ILE A 574 15.92 34.33 9.12
C ILE A 574 16.40 35.09 10.35
N GLU A 575 16.84 36.34 10.19
CA GLU A 575 17.28 37.19 11.29
C GLU A 575 16.15 37.48 12.29
N SER A 576 14.91 37.65 11.81
CA SER A 576 13.74 37.86 12.66
C SER A 576 13.40 36.67 13.55
N ILE A 577 13.74 35.45 13.13
CA ILE A 577 13.56 34.23 13.94
C ILE A 577 14.47 34.29 15.18
N GLY A 578 15.67 34.85 15.04
CA GLY A 578 16.67 34.93 16.09
C GLY A 578 17.32 33.58 16.36
N GLU A 579 17.21 33.09 17.60
CA GLU A 579 17.64 31.72 17.93
C GLU A 579 16.68 30.72 17.28
N MET A 580 17.22 29.80 16.49
CA MET A 580 16.43 28.85 15.75
C MET A 580 15.73 27.87 16.72
N PRO A 581 14.39 27.71 16.66
CA PRO A 581 13.67 26.78 17.52
C PRO A 581 14.20 25.34 17.39
N GLU A 582 14.29 24.59 18.52
CA GLU A 582 14.88 23.23 18.56
C GLU A 582 14.25 22.23 17.58
N LYS A 583 12.96 22.43 17.25
CA LYS A 583 12.21 21.60 16.32
C LYS A 583 12.67 21.78 14.87
N ILE A 584 13.29 22.90 14.52
CA ILE A 584 13.87 23.16 13.20
C ILE A 584 15.28 22.55 13.14
N ALA A 585 15.41 21.46 12.40
CA ALA A 585 16.68 20.77 12.20
C ALA A 585 17.53 21.33 11.05
N GLY A 586 16.94 22.22 10.24
CA GLY A 586 17.64 22.77 9.08
C GLY A 586 16.78 23.65 8.19
N LEU A 587 17.38 24.14 7.12
CA LEU A 587 16.75 24.95 6.08
C LEU A 587 16.58 24.15 4.78
N TYR A 588 15.44 24.34 4.14
CA TYR A 588 15.11 23.81 2.83
C TYR A 588 14.93 24.97 1.85
N ILE A 589 15.93 25.21 1.01
CA ILE A 589 16.01 26.40 0.17
C ILE A 589 15.50 26.08 -1.24
N MET A 590 14.57 26.89 -1.74
CA MET A 590 13.96 26.75 -3.07
C MET A 590 14.37 27.94 -3.95
N PRO A 591 15.48 27.84 -4.70
CA PRO A 591 15.87 28.88 -5.63
C PRO A 591 14.96 28.92 -6.87
N PRO A 592 14.75 30.09 -7.49
CA PRO A 592 14.19 30.17 -8.84
C PRO A 592 15.07 29.43 -9.83
N ASN A 593 14.46 28.92 -10.91
CA ASN A 593 15.21 28.28 -12.00
C ASN A 593 16.39 29.12 -12.48
N HIS A 594 17.57 28.49 -12.58
CA HIS A 594 18.82 29.12 -13.03
C HIS A 594 19.30 30.29 -12.16
N LYS A 595 18.94 30.29 -10.87
CA LYS A 595 19.37 31.30 -9.88
C LYS A 595 19.99 30.66 -8.64
N GLU A 596 20.73 29.58 -8.82
CA GLU A 596 21.47 28.86 -7.78
C GLU A 596 22.43 29.77 -6.99
N PHE A 597 22.96 30.83 -7.61
CA PHE A 597 23.83 31.82 -6.96
C PHE A 597 23.16 32.55 -5.78
N MET A 598 21.83 32.68 -5.78
CA MET A 598 21.10 33.31 -4.68
C MET A 598 21.21 32.51 -3.38
N VAL A 599 21.38 31.18 -3.47
CA VAL A 599 21.61 30.32 -2.31
C VAL A 599 22.94 30.66 -1.65
N LYS A 600 24.01 30.83 -2.44
CA LYS A 600 25.32 31.25 -1.92
C LYS A 600 25.24 32.60 -1.23
N GLU A 601 24.58 33.57 -1.85
CA GLU A 601 24.42 34.91 -1.27
C GLU A 601 23.68 34.86 0.08
N LEU A 602 22.58 34.10 0.15
CA LEU A 602 21.82 33.88 1.38
C LEU A 602 22.72 33.29 2.48
N LEU A 603 23.46 32.22 2.16
CA LEU A 603 24.33 31.54 3.12
C LEU A 603 25.49 32.42 3.62
N GLN A 604 26.05 33.25 2.75
CA GLN A 604 27.10 34.20 3.11
C GLN A 604 26.58 35.28 4.05
N ARG A 605 25.40 35.85 3.78
CA ARG A 605 24.84 36.96 4.56
C ARG A 605 24.32 36.53 5.93
N THR A 606 23.76 35.33 6.02
CA THR A 606 23.25 34.77 7.29
C THR A 606 24.34 34.18 8.17
N GLY A 607 25.55 33.96 7.64
CA GLY A 607 26.65 33.33 8.38
C GLY A 607 26.43 31.86 8.73
N LEU A 608 25.39 31.21 8.18
CA LEU A 608 25.02 29.81 8.45
C LEU A 608 26.05 28.79 7.92
N ARG A 609 26.92 29.23 7.01
CA ARG A 609 28.11 28.49 6.54
C ARG A 609 29.30 29.45 6.49
N LYS A 610 30.42 29.03 7.08
CA LYS A 610 31.70 29.77 6.99
C LYS A 610 32.38 29.40 5.68
N TYR A 611 32.54 30.37 4.79
CA TYR A 611 33.32 30.19 3.57
C TYR A 611 34.79 30.50 3.86
N SER A 612 35.69 29.61 3.44
CA SER A 612 37.08 29.99 3.19
C SER A 612 37.12 30.77 1.88
N ASP A 613 37.65 31.99 1.90
CA ASP A 613 37.85 32.85 0.73
C ASP A 613 38.75 32.14 -0.31
N VAL A 614 38.15 31.33 -1.17
CA VAL A 614 38.79 30.86 -2.40
C VAL A 614 38.38 31.85 -3.48
N VAL A 615 39.32 32.74 -3.79
CA VAL A 615 39.28 33.64 -4.94
C VAL A 615 39.05 32.79 -6.19
N VAL A 616 37.90 32.98 -6.84
CA VAL A 616 37.67 32.44 -8.19
C VAL A 616 38.50 33.29 -9.14
N GLU A 617 39.73 32.88 -9.42
CA GLU A 617 40.43 33.35 -10.61
C GLU A 617 39.65 32.86 -11.83
N GLY A 618 39.14 33.82 -12.61
CA GLY A 618 38.34 33.56 -13.79
C GLY A 618 39.13 32.78 -14.84
N ASN A 619 38.87 31.48 -14.93
CA ASN A 619 39.24 30.72 -16.13
C ASN A 619 38.15 30.92 -17.18
N SER A 620 38.45 31.84 -18.09
CA SER A 620 38.00 31.82 -19.47
C SER A 620 38.22 30.41 -20.05
N ILE A 621 37.15 29.69 -20.32
CA ILE A 621 37.20 28.53 -21.23
C ILE A 621 36.52 28.98 -22.52
N ALA A 622 37.37 29.18 -23.53
CA ALA A 622 36.98 29.36 -24.90
C ALA A 622 36.53 28.03 -25.53
N GLN A 623 35.41 28.13 -26.25
CA GLN A 623 34.85 27.23 -27.29
C GLN A 623 34.37 25.83 -26.92
#